data_AF-A0A4D4ML27-F1
#
_entry.id   AF-A0A4D4ML27-F1
#
_cell.length_a   1.000
_cell.length_b   1.000
_cell.length_c   1.000
_cell.angle_alpha   90.00
_cell.angle_beta   90.00
_cell.angle_gamma   90.00
#
_symmetry.space_group_name_H-M   'P 1'
#
loop_
_entity.id
_entity.type
_entity.pdbx_description
1 polymer ?
#
loop_
_entity_poly.entity_id
_entity_poly.type
_entity_poly.pdbx_seq_one_letter_code
_entity_poly.pdbx_strand_id
1 'polypeptide(L)'
;MSTLSRVRAAYARVAAVDRPEIWIDLRSRADVEAEAAVTDERVAAGQRLPLAGRLFAVKGNIDVHGLATTAGCPAYAYLPEADAPAVARLRAAGAIVLGTTNLDQFATGLVGTRSPYGAVRGAYDPARISGGSSAGSAVAVALGIVDFALGTDTAGSGRVPAAFNGIVGLKPTRGLVPTTGTVPACASLDCVTVFARTLPEAEQALAHLASPPGRDLPPLPQRAPARGASRSRRCRSSASWTRAGARRTRPRWSTSWRRASRSARSISARSPRPRRCSTRVRSWPSATPRWGALSTS
;
A
#
# COMPACT_ATOMS: atom_id res chain seq x y z
N MET A 1 12.24 24.86 -0.57
CA MET A 1 11.71 24.19 0.64
C MET A 1 12.61 23.01 0.92
N SER A 2 13.18 22.89 2.13
CA SER A 2 14.13 21.82 2.47
C SER A 2 13.42 20.46 2.63
N THR A 3 14.16 19.36 2.52
CA THR A 3 13.66 18.00 2.77
C THR A 3 13.16 17.87 4.20
N LEU A 4 13.88 18.46 5.17
CA LEU A 4 13.44 18.50 6.57
C LEU A 4 12.08 19.17 6.74
N SER A 5 11.84 20.29 6.05
CA SER A 5 10.56 21.01 6.09
C SER A 5 9.42 20.16 5.53
N ARG A 6 9.69 19.34 4.50
CA ARG A 6 8.72 18.41 3.91
C ARG A 6 8.35 17.30 4.89
N VAL A 7 9.33 16.71 5.57
CA VAL A 7 9.11 15.67 6.59
C VAL A 7 8.24 16.21 7.73
N ARG A 8 8.58 17.37 8.27
CA ARG A 8 7.79 18.01 9.33
C ARG A 8 6.34 18.22 8.93
N ALA A 9 6.11 18.71 7.71
CA ALA A 9 4.76 18.89 7.19
C ALA A 9 4.01 17.56 7.03
N ALA A 10 4.69 16.48 6.60
CA ALA A 10 4.09 15.17 6.47
C ALA A 10 3.69 14.57 7.82
N TYR A 11 4.53 14.64 8.86
CA TYR A 11 4.16 14.15 10.19
C TYR A 11 3.07 14.99 10.85
N ALA A 12 3.07 16.31 10.65
CA ALA A 12 1.95 17.16 11.06
C ALA A 12 0.65 16.75 10.33
N ARG A 13 0.74 16.39 9.04
CA ARG A 13 -0.40 15.87 8.28
C ARG A 13 -0.86 14.53 8.85
N VAL A 14 0.03 13.57 9.11
CA VAL A 14 -0.29 12.27 9.72
C VAL A 14 -1.12 12.45 10.98
N ALA A 15 -0.66 13.31 11.90
CA ALA A 15 -1.38 13.62 13.13
C ALA A 15 -2.75 14.28 12.87
N ALA A 16 -2.84 15.18 11.90
CA ALA A 16 -4.08 15.88 11.59
C ALA A 16 -5.14 15.01 10.89
N VAL A 17 -4.74 14.00 10.09
CA VAL A 17 -5.72 13.06 9.49
C VAL A 17 -6.15 11.97 10.45
N ASP A 18 -5.27 11.56 11.38
CA ASP A 18 -5.56 10.55 12.41
C ASP A 18 -6.18 9.26 11.85
N ARG A 19 -5.44 8.64 10.93
CA ARG A 19 -5.81 7.40 10.23
C ARG A 19 -4.74 6.34 10.45
N PRO A 20 -4.57 5.83 11.68
CA PRO A 20 -3.49 4.89 11.99
C PRO A 20 -3.55 3.63 11.12
N GLU A 21 -4.73 3.23 10.68
CA GLU A 21 -4.91 2.03 9.84
C GLU A 21 -4.27 2.11 8.45
N ILE A 22 -3.79 3.30 8.03
CA ILE A 22 -3.01 3.45 6.78
C ILE A 22 -1.67 2.71 6.87
N TRP A 23 -1.09 2.62 8.06
CA TRP A 23 0.28 2.17 8.29
C TRP A 23 0.30 0.79 8.95
N ILE A 24 1.31 0.00 8.61
CA ILE A 24 1.72 -1.14 9.43
C ILE A 24 2.85 -0.63 10.34
N ASP A 25 3.91 -0.11 9.74
CA ASP A 25 4.98 0.58 10.44
C ASP A 25 5.13 2.00 9.91
N LEU A 26 5.06 2.97 10.81
CA LEU A 26 5.45 4.36 10.52
C LEU A 26 6.76 4.63 11.25
N ARG A 27 7.79 5.08 10.52
CA ARG A 27 9.09 5.42 11.12
C ARG A 27 8.92 6.54 12.15
N SER A 28 9.80 6.59 13.14
CA SER A 28 9.77 7.69 14.11
C SER A 28 10.05 9.01 13.40
N ARG A 29 9.39 10.08 13.85
CA ARG A 29 9.61 11.42 13.29
C ARG A 29 11.08 11.84 13.40
N ALA A 30 11.74 11.51 14.52
CA ALA A 30 13.13 11.86 14.76
C ALA A 30 14.07 11.22 13.71
N ASP A 31 13.90 9.93 13.43
CA ASP A 31 14.75 9.21 12.46
C ASP A 31 14.59 9.78 11.04
N VAL A 32 13.35 10.11 10.66
CA VAL A 32 13.07 10.65 9.32
C VAL A 32 13.54 12.10 9.20
N GLU A 33 13.45 12.91 10.27
CA GLU A 33 14.05 14.26 10.29
C GLU A 33 15.58 14.20 10.19
N ALA A 34 16.23 13.24 10.84
CA ALA A 34 17.68 13.05 10.75
C ALA A 34 18.11 12.65 9.32
N GLU A 35 17.44 11.68 8.68
CA GLU A 35 17.72 11.31 7.29
C GLU A 35 17.48 12.48 6.31
N ALA A 36 16.49 13.31 6.59
CA ALA A 36 16.19 14.50 5.80
C ALA A 36 17.27 15.58 5.91
N ALA A 37 17.83 15.80 7.10
CA ALA A 37 18.94 16.73 7.30
C ALA A 37 20.17 16.28 6.51
N VAL A 38 20.53 14.99 6.59
CA VAL A 38 21.64 14.41 5.80
C VAL A 38 21.39 14.56 4.29
N THR A 39 20.15 14.37 3.84
CA THR A 39 19.79 14.58 2.43
C THR A 39 19.97 16.04 2.00
N ASP A 40 19.55 16.99 2.83
CA ASP A 40 19.71 18.42 2.58
C ASP A 40 21.19 18.84 2.54
N GLU A 41 22.03 18.30 3.44
CA GLU A 41 23.49 18.50 3.43
C GLU A 41 24.15 17.98 2.14
N ARG A 42 23.77 16.78 1.70
CA ARG A 42 24.28 16.20 0.45
C ARG A 42 23.91 17.04 -0.78
N VAL A 43 22.70 17.58 -0.82
CA VAL A 43 22.27 18.51 -1.87
C VAL A 43 23.07 19.81 -1.81
N ALA A 44 23.27 20.36 -0.61
CA ALA A 44 24.07 21.58 -0.41
C ALA A 44 25.54 21.39 -0.82
N ALA A 45 26.08 20.18 -0.65
CA ALA A 45 27.41 19.78 -1.13
C ALA A 45 27.47 19.53 -2.66
N GLY A 46 26.39 19.75 -3.39
CA GLY A 46 26.35 19.64 -4.86
C GLY A 46 26.01 18.24 -5.39
N GLN A 47 25.64 17.27 -4.54
CA GLN A 47 25.26 15.95 -5.01
C GLN A 47 23.91 16.00 -5.76
N ARG A 48 23.86 15.37 -6.93
CA ARG A 48 22.63 15.30 -7.74
C ARG A 48 21.66 14.24 -7.19
N LEU A 49 20.66 14.68 -6.43
CA LEU A 49 19.58 13.86 -5.87
C LEU A 49 18.22 14.29 -6.44
N PRO A 50 17.78 13.74 -7.59
CA PRO A 50 16.61 14.23 -8.33
C PRO A 50 15.27 14.16 -7.58
N LEU A 51 15.18 13.31 -6.55
CA LEU A 51 14.00 13.15 -5.71
C LEU A 51 14.21 13.69 -4.29
N ALA A 52 15.27 14.46 -4.01
CA ALA A 52 15.42 15.15 -2.74
C ALA A 52 14.17 16.00 -2.43
N GLY A 53 13.71 15.95 -1.17
CA GLY A 53 12.47 16.59 -0.74
C GLY A 53 11.18 15.82 -1.08
N ARG A 54 11.26 14.67 -1.76
CA ARG A 54 10.09 13.81 -2.06
C ARG A 54 9.95 12.71 -1.01
N LEU A 55 8.71 12.55 -0.54
CA LEU A 55 8.36 11.57 0.48
C LEU A 55 7.50 10.48 -0.14
N PHE A 56 7.76 9.23 0.22
CA PHE A 56 6.96 8.11 -0.25
C PHE A 56 6.65 7.07 0.82
N ALA A 57 5.60 6.32 0.57
CA ALA A 57 5.20 5.16 1.36
C ALA A 57 5.36 3.88 0.54
N VAL A 58 5.59 2.76 1.22
CA VAL A 58 5.82 1.46 0.57
C VAL A 58 4.75 0.48 1.04
N LYS A 59 4.13 -0.29 0.16
CA LYS A 59 3.16 -1.33 0.57
C LYS A 59 3.85 -2.38 1.44
N GLY A 60 3.24 -2.82 2.53
CA GLY A 60 3.84 -3.73 3.52
C GLY A 60 4.16 -5.16 3.05
N ASN A 61 4.14 -5.42 1.75
CA ASN A 61 4.63 -6.65 1.13
C ASN A 61 5.88 -6.40 0.25
N ILE A 62 6.47 -5.20 0.31
CA ILE A 62 7.70 -4.82 -0.39
C ILE A 62 8.74 -4.48 0.68
N ASP A 63 9.94 -5.03 0.54
CA ASP A 63 11.01 -4.91 1.51
C ASP A 63 11.54 -3.47 1.61
N VAL A 64 11.62 -2.99 2.85
CA VAL A 64 12.27 -1.75 3.26
C VAL A 64 13.20 -2.10 4.41
N HIS A 65 14.50 -1.88 4.23
CA HIS A 65 15.50 -2.16 5.25
C HIS A 65 15.19 -1.38 6.54
N GLY A 66 15.20 -2.09 7.67
CA GLY A 66 14.88 -1.54 8.99
C GLY A 66 13.39 -1.51 9.36
N LEU A 67 12.49 -1.97 8.47
CA LEU A 67 11.06 -2.14 8.75
C LEU A 67 10.64 -3.59 8.46
N ALA A 68 9.71 -4.14 9.25
CA ALA A 68 9.27 -5.51 9.05
C ALA A 68 8.38 -5.64 7.79
N THR A 69 8.68 -6.64 6.96
CA THR A 69 7.79 -7.04 5.87
C THR A 69 6.78 -8.06 6.41
N THR A 70 5.52 -7.65 6.55
CA THR A 70 4.48 -8.52 7.14
C THR A 70 3.49 -9.06 6.12
N ALA A 71 3.37 -8.43 4.95
CA ALA A 71 2.33 -8.68 3.96
C ALA A 71 0.89 -8.69 4.56
N GLY A 72 0.65 -7.93 5.64
CA GLY A 72 -0.63 -7.91 6.34
C GLY A 72 -0.86 -9.12 7.25
N CYS A 73 0.18 -9.91 7.55
CA CYS A 73 0.14 -11.11 8.39
C CYS A 73 1.23 -11.03 9.47
N PRO A 74 0.89 -10.72 10.74
CA PRO A 74 1.88 -10.60 11.83
C PRO A 74 2.75 -11.86 12.00
N ALA A 75 2.18 -13.06 11.82
CA ALA A 75 2.90 -14.32 11.96
C ALA A 75 3.88 -14.61 10.81
N TYR A 76 3.78 -13.88 9.69
CA TYR A 76 4.70 -14.00 8.55
C TYR A 76 5.87 -13.00 8.63
N ALA A 77 5.83 -12.06 9.58
CA ALA A 77 6.75 -10.93 9.63
C ALA A 77 8.22 -11.38 9.64
N TYR A 78 9.03 -10.72 8.80
CA TYR A 78 10.48 -10.82 8.81
C TYR A 78 11.11 -9.43 8.65
N LEU A 79 12.36 -9.29 9.10
CA LEU A 79 13.16 -8.10 8.84
C LEU A 79 14.01 -8.35 7.59
N PRO A 80 13.83 -7.57 6.50
CA PRO A 80 14.63 -7.75 5.29
C PRO A 80 16.06 -7.26 5.51
N GLU A 81 17.04 -7.99 4.96
CA GLU A 81 18.46 -7.65 5.01
C GLU A 81 18.80 -6.39 4.19
N ALA A 82 17.98 -6.05 3.19
CA ALA A 82 18.17 -4.89 2.33
C ALA A 82 16.83 -4.37 1.79
N ASP A 83 16.85 -3.13 1.28
CA ASP A 83 15.74 -2.58 0.52
C ASP A 83 15.47 -3.43 -0.74
N ALA A 84 14.21 -3.61 -1.11
CA ALA A 84 13.87 -4.09 -2.45
C ALA A 84 14.53 -3.18 -3.51
N PRO A 85 15.01 -3.68 -4.66
CA PRO A 85 15.67 -2.85 -5.66
C PRO A 85 14.84 -1.63 -6.11
N ALA A 86 13.51 -1.76 -6.14
CA ALA A 86 12.59 -0.65 -6.40
C ALA A 86 12.70 0.47 -5.34
N VAL A 87 12.75 0.11 -4.06
CA VAL A 87 12.89 1.05 -2.93
C VAL A 87 14.30 1.65 -2.92
N ALA A 88 15.32 0.82 -3.06
CA ALA A 88 16.72 1.25 -3.08
C ALA A 88 16.99 2.31 -4.15
N ARG A 89 16.45 2.13 -5.36
CA ARG A 89 16.59 3.09 -6.48
C ARG A 89 15.97 4.45 -6.18
N LEU A 90 14.81 4.48 -5.52
CA LEU A 90 14.15 5.73 -5.12
C LEU A 90 14.92 6.44 -4.00
N ARG A 91 15.41 5.70 -3.01
CA ARG A 91 16.23 6.26 -1.92
C ARG A 91 17.57 6.77 -2.43
N ALA A 92 18.21 6.06 -3.36
CA ALA A 92 19.43 6.51 -4.01
C ALA A 92 19.24 7.83 -4.78
N ALA A 93 18.04 8.06 -5.33
CA ALA A 93 17.68 9.34 -5.95
C ALA A 93 17.31 10.45 -4.94
N GLY A 94 17.33 10.17 -3.63
CA GLY A 94 17.07 11.13 -2.55
C GLY A 94 15.64 11.15 -2.01
N ALA A 95 14.77 10.23 -2.43
CA ALA A 95 13.43 10.12 -1.86
C ALA A 95 13.47 9.46 -0.47
N ILE A 96 12.61 9.91 0.44
CA ILE A 96 12.57 9.39 1.82
C ILE A 96 11.31 8.55 2.05
N VAL A 97 11.50 7.35 2.59
CA VAL A 97 10.41 6.44 2.98
C VAL A 97 9.86 6.87 4.34
N LEU A 98 8.55 7.08 4.45
CA LEU A 98 7.90 7.33 5.76
C LEU A 98 7.58 6.04 6.52
N GLY A 99 7.23 4.96 5.81
CA GLY A 99 6.83 3.72 6.44
C GLY A 99 6.24 2.69 5.47
N THR A 100 5.90 1.54 6.03
CA THR A 100 5.16 0.47 5.36
C THR A 100 3.65 0.67 5.55
N THR A 101 2.89 0.49 4.48
CA THR A 101 1.45 0.76 4.43
C THR A 101 0.64 -0.51 4.44
N ASN A 102 -0.54 -0.41 5.04
CA ASN A 102 -1.51 -1.47 5.17
C ASN A 102 -2.07 -1.92 3.81
N LEU A 103 -2.50 -3.18 3.74
CA LEU A 103 -2.91 -3.87 2.52
C LEU A 103 -3.95 -4.94 2.81
N ASP A 104 -4.69 -5.38 1.79
CA ASP A 104 -5.35 -6.70 1.90
C ASP A 104 -4.24 -7.77 1.99
N GLN A 105 -4.33 -8.62 3.01
CA GLN A 105 -3.32 -9.61 3.38
C GLN A 105 -2.85 -10.46 2.18
N PHE A 106 -1.53 -10.66 2.06
CA PHE A 106 -0.86 -11.30 0.92
C PHE A 106 -1.29 -10.76 -0.45
N ALA A 107 -1.60 -9.46 -0.49
CA ALA A 107 -2.15 -8.76 -1.64
C ALA A 107 -3.46 -9.39 -2.22
N THR A 108 -4.17 -10.21 -1.45
CA THR A 108 -5.33 -11.00 -1.89
C THR A 108 -6.66 -10.32 -1.55
N GLY A 109 -6.96 -9.27 -2.30
CA GLY A 109 -8.21 -8.53 -2.18
C GLY A 109 -8.20 -7.28 -3.06
N LEU A 110 -9.39 -6.69 -3.21
CA LEU A 110 -9.58 -5.42 -3.92
C LEU A 110 -10.38 -4.43 -3.07
N VAL A 111 -10.38 -4.60 -1.74
CA VAL A 111 -11.29 -3.90 -0.82
C VAL A 111 -10.58 -3.11 0.27
N GLY A 112 -9.39 -3.52 0.70
CA GLY A 112 -8.64 -2.86 1.78
C GLY A 112 -9.15 -3.17 3.19
N THR A 113 -10.10 -4.10 3.32
CA THR A 113 -10.71 -4.50 4.60
C THR A 113 -10.12 -5.80 5.16
N ARG A 114 -9.29 -6.52 4.39
CA ARG A 114 -8.78 -7.85 4.75
C ARG A 114 -7.42 -7.73 5.42
N SER A 115 -7.36 -7.02 6.55
CA SER A 115 -6.13 -6.81 7.30
C SER A 115 -6.39 -6.87 8.80
N PRO A 116 -5.54 -7.54 9.59
CA PRO A 116 -5.59 -7.49 11.05
C PRO A 116 -5.17 -6.12 11.60
N TYR A 117 -4.51 -5.27 10.79
CA TYR A 117 -4.17 -3.89 11.14
C TYR A 117 -5.34 -2.91 10.97
N GLY A 118 -6.55 -3.43 10.75
CA GLY A 118 -7.77 -2.65 10.53
C GLY A 118 -8.09 -2.41 9.06
N ALA A 119 -9.38 -2.16 8.79
CA ALA A 119 -9.87 -1.86 7.46
C ALA A 119 -9.53 -0.42 7.06
N VAL A 120 -8.82 -0.24 5.95
CA VAL A 120 -8.46 1.08 5.45
C VAL A 120 -9.70 1.74 4.84
N ARG A 121 -10.14 2.86 5.43
CA ARG A 121 -11.31 3.59 4.93
C ARG A 121 -10.93 4.53 3.79
N GLY A 122 -11.86 4.81 2.88
CA GLY A 122 -11.65 5.71 1.75
C GLY A 122 -11.18 7.12 2.17
N ALA A 123 -10.34 7.74 1.32
CA ALA A 123 -9.78 9.06 1.59
C ALA A 123 -10.82 10.20 1.51
N TYR A 124 -11.78 10.11 0.58
CA TYR A 124 -12.84 11.11 0.41
C TYR A 124 -14.09 10.84 1.25
N ASP A 125 -14.45 9.57 1.39
CA ASP A 125 -15.62 9.11 2.14
C ASP A 125 -15.19 7.96 3.06
N PRO A 126 -14.96 8.24 4.37
CA PRO A 126 -14.55 7.23 5.34
C PRO A 126 -15.59 6.14 5.61
N ALA A 127 -16.84 6.26 5.13
CA ALA A 127 -17.84 5.20 5.22
C ALA A 127 -17.67 4.14 4.11
N ARG A 128 -16.78 4.38 3.13
CA ARG A 128 -16.53 3.49 1.99
C ARG A 128 -15.17 2.81 2.10
N ILE A 129 -15.05 1.71 1.38
CA ILE A 129 -13.78 1.00 1.21
C ILE A 129 -12.75 1.89 0.51
N SER A 130 -11.48 1.79 0.92
CA SER A 130 -10.37 2.40 0.17
C SER A 130 -10.14 1.75 -1.19
N GLY A 131 -10.64 0.53 -1.38
CA GLY A 131 -10.16 -0.37 -2.43
C GLY A 131 -8.84 -1.02 -2.03
N GLY A 132 -8.38 -1.98 -2.81
CA GLY A 132 -7.20 -2.76 -2.48
C GLY A 132 -6.60 -3.48 -3.69
N SER A 133 -5.58 -4.31 -3.50
CA SER A 133 -4.98 -4.63 -2.19
C SER A 133 -4.00 -3.58 -1.67
N SER A 134 -3.57 -2.60 -2.47
CA SER A 134 -2.63 -1.55 -2.05
C SER A 134 -3.33 -0.37 -1.36
N ALA A 135 -4.04 -0.68 -0.27
CA ALA A 135 -5.00 0.20 0.36
C ALA A 135 -4.37 1.43 1.03
N GLY A 136 -3.45 1.22 1.98
CA GLY A 136 -2.77 2.29 2.69
C GLY A 136 -1.95 3.18 1.76
N SER A 137 -1.24 2.59 0.77
CA SER A 137 -0.47 3.33 -0.24
C SER A 137 -1.32 4.38 -0.96
N ALA A 138 -2.51 4.01 -1.44
CA ALA A 138 -3.38 4.92 -2.17
C ALA A 138 -3.95 6.01 -1.26
N VAL A 139 -4.40 5.63 -0.05
CA VAL A 139 -4.98 6.60 0.90
C VAL A 139 -3.93 7.60 1.40
N ALA A 140 -2.69 7.17 1.64
CA ALA A 140 -1.60 8.04 2.04
C ALA A 140 -1.30 9.13 0.99
N VAL A 141 -1.33 8.77 -0.30
CA VAL A 141 -1.15 9.71 -1.41
C VAL A 141 -2.35 10.65 -1.56
N ALA A 142 -3.57 10.11 -1.52
CA ALA A 142 -4.80 10.87 -1.70
C ALA A 142 -5.03 11.90 -0.58
N LEU A 143 -4.70 11.55 0.67
CA LEU A 143 -4.77 12.46 1.81
C LEU A 143 -3.63 13.48 1.86
N GLY A 144 -2.66 13.39 0.94
CA GLY A 144 -1.55 14.33 0.85
C GLY A 144 -0.48 14.13 1.93
N ILE A 145 -0.39 12.94 2.52
CA ILE A 145 0.65 12.61 3.51
C ILE A 145 2.00 12.42 2.82
N VAL A 146 2.01 11.66 1.72
CA VAL A 146 3.19 11.42 0.88
C VAL A 146 2.99 11.98 -0.53
N ASP A 147 4.09 12.12 -1.26
CA ASP A 147 4.06 12.60 -2.64
C ASP A 147 3.62 11.51 -3.62
N PHE A 148 4.15 10.31 -3.43
CA PHE A 148 3.81 9.10 -4.15
C PHE A 148 3.92 7.88 -3.22
N ALA A 149 3.46 6.71 -3.66
CA ALA A 149 3.63 5.47 -2.90
C ALA A 149 3.81 4.28 -3.83
N LEU A 150 4.52 3.26 -3.36
CA LEU A 150 4.60 1.98 -4.03
C LEU A 150 3.44 1.08 -3.62
N GLY A 151 2.86 0.41 -4.61
CA GLY A 151 1.89 -0.66 -4.45
C GLY A 151 2.27 -1.88 -5.27
N THR A 152 1.38 -2.87 -5.31
CA THR A 152 1.49 -3.99 -6.27
C THR A 152 0.17 -4.20 -7.00
N ASP A 153 0.22 -4.73 -8.21
CA ASP A 153 -0.95 -5.10 -9.02
C ASP A 153 -0.76 -6.49 -9.62
N THR A 154 -1.69 -7.38 -9.26
CA THR A 154 -1.80 -8.73 -9.79
C THR A 154 -3.14 -8.88 -10.54
N ALA A 155 -4.24 -8.55 -9.86
CA ALA A 155 -5.59 -8.54 -10.43
C ALA A 155 -6.05 -7.12 -10.81
N GLY A 156 -5.83 -6.17 -9.90
CA GLY A 156 -6.20 -4.76 -10.05
C GLY A 156 -5.68 -3.88 -8.92
N SER A 157 -4.74 -4.39 -8.13
CA SER A 157 -4.39 -3.87 -6.82
C SER A 157 -3.61 -2.56 -6.83
N GLY A 158 -3.12 -2.13 -8.01
CA GLY A 158 -2.51 -0.84 -8.27
C GLY A 158 -3.47 0.14 -8.96
N ARG A 159 -4.67 -0.30 -9.37
CA ARG A 159 -5.62 0.49 -10.17
C ARG A 159 -6.95 0.74 -9.46
N VAL A 160 -7.52 -0.27 -8.80
CA VAL A 160 -8.77 -0.14 -8.03
C VAL A 160 -8.66 0.91 -6.91
N PRO A 161 -7.66 0.86 -6.01
CA PRO A 161 -7.57 1.85 -4.96
C PRO A 161 -7.20 3.25 -5.50
N ALA A 162 -6.52 3.35 -6.65
CA ALA A 162 -6.32 4.65 -7.31
C ALA A 162 -7.65 5.27 -7.75
N ALA A 163 -8.51 4.48 -8.42
CA ALA A 163 -9.81 4.93 -8.90
C ALA A 163 -10.72 5.39 -7.75
N PHE A 164 -10.74 4.66 -6.63
CA PHE A 164 -11.60 5.01 -5.49
C PHE A 164 -11.11 6.23 -4.72
N ASN A 165 -9.82 6.51 -4.75
CA ASN A 165 -9.22 7.65 -4.05
C ASN A 165 -8.84 8.80 -5.01
N GLY A 166 -9.31 8.77 -6.26
CA GLY A 166 -9.19 9.89 -7.20
C GLY A 166 -7.74 10.31 -7.48
N ILE A 167 -6.85 9.34 -7.58
CA ILE A 167 -5.42 9.53 -7.85
C ILE A 167 -4.99 8.68 -9.05
N VAL A 168 -3.76 8.87 -9.52
CA VAL A 168 -3.16 8.05 -10.58
C VAL A 168 -2.60 6.77 -9.97
N GLY A 169 -2.94 5.64 -10.58
CA GLY A 169 -2.32 4.33 -10.32
C GLY A 169 -1.65 3.81 -11.58
N LEU A 170 -0.32 3.91 -11.64
CA LEU A 170 0.48 3.54 -12.80
C LEU A 170 0.99 2.10 -12.63
N LYS A 171 0.38 1.18 -13.39
CA LYS A 171 0.81 -0.21 -13.48
C LYS A 171 1.73 -0.40 -14.68
N PRO A 172 3.04 -0.63 -14.50
CA PRO A 172 3.95 -0.85 -15.61
C PRO A 172 3.67 -2.17 -16.35
N THR A 173 4.32 -2.34 -17.50
CA THR A 173 4.44 -3.64 -18.16
C THR A 173 5.13 -4.62 -17.21
N ARG A 174 4.65 -5.86 -17.15
CA ARG A 174 5.24 -6.91 -16.31
C ARG A 174 6.72 -7.08 -16.68
N GLY A 175 7.58 -7.11 -15.67
CA GLY A 175 9.04 -7.25 -15.82
C GLY A 175 9.80 -5.93 -16.00
N LEU A 176 9.10 -4.80 -16.24
CA LEU A 176 9.77 -3.49 -16.33
C LEU A 176 10.37 -3.04 -15.00
N VAL A 177 9.66 -3.32 -13.90
CA VAL A 177 10.15 -3.07 -12.53
C VAL A 177 10.44 -4.42 -11.88
N PRO A 178 11.63 -4.61 -11.29
CA PRO A 178 11.95 -5.85 -10.57
C PRO A 178 10.98 -6.09 -9.41
N THR A 179 10.59 -7.35 -9.23
CA THR A 179 9.78 -7.81 -8.08
C THR A 179 10.62 -8.47 -6.99
N THR A 180 11.95 -8.46 -7.12
CA THR A 180 12.87 -8.88 -6.05
C THR A 180 12.59 -8.07 -4.78
N GLY A 181 12.56 -8.73 -3.62
CA GLY A 181 12.18 -8.12 -2.35
C GLY A 181 10.70 -7.73 -2.28
N THR A 182 9.82 -8.34 -3.09
CA THR A 182 8.37 -8.23 -2.96
C THR A 182 7.80 -9.61 -2.67
N VAL A 183 7.06 -9.75 -1.56
CA VAL A 183 6.36 -11.00 -1.22
C VAL A 183 5.34 -11.29 -2.32
N PRO A 184 5.48 -12.43 -3.03
CA PRO A 184 4.68 -12.71 -4.21
C PRO A 184 3.24 -13.05 -3.84
N ALA A 185 2.30 -12.56 -4.64
CA ALA A 185 0.91 -13.01 -4.62
C ALA A 185 0.67 -14.02 -5.74
N CYS A 186 1.03 -13.64 -6.97
CA CYS A 186 1.16 -14.55 -8.10
C CYS A 186 2.42 -14.14 -8.88
N ALA A 187 3.56 -14.75 -8.55
CA ALA A 187 4.88 -14.31 -9.02
C ALA A 187 4.96 -14.11 -10.55
N SER A 188 4.24 -14.91 -11.34
CA SER A 188 4.21 -14.78 -12.80
C SER A 188 3.38 -13.60 -13.33
N LEU A 189 2.65 -12.88 -12.48
CA LEU A 189 1.74 -11.77 -12.86
C LEU A 189 2.06 -10.46 -12.13
N ASP A 190 2.72 -10.54 -10.98
CA ASP A 190 2.93 -9.40 -10.10
C ASP A 190 3.71 -8.26 -10.77
N CYS A 191 3.23 -7.03 -10.53
CA CYS A 191 3.90 -5.80 -10.92
C CYS A 191 3.99 -4.87 -9.70
N VAL A 192 5.16 -4.32 -9.40
CA VAL A 192 5.27 -3.14 -8.53
C VAL A 192 4.69 -1.94 -9.28
N THR A 193 3.88 -1.14 -8.58
CA THR A 193 3.11 -0.03 -9.14
C THR A 193 3.37 1.27 -8.40
N VAL A 194 3.03 2.40 -9.02
CA VAL A 194 3.17 3.73 -8.41
C VAL A 194 1.80 4.37 -8.26
N PHE A 195 1.53 4.90 -7.08
CA PHE A 195 0.45 5.85 -6.82
C PHE A 195 1.00 7.27 -6.74
N ALA A 196 0.38 8.23 -7.43
CA ALA A 196 0.67 9.66 -7.29
C ALA A 196 -0.59 10.48 -7.58
N ARG A 197 -0.65 11.76 -7.20
CA ARG A 197 -1.86 12.57 -7.51
C ARG A 197 -1.89 13.07 -8.95
N THR A 198 -0.76 13.05 -9.65
CA THR A 198 -0.67 13.44 -11.06
C THR A 198 0.12 12.40 -11.85
N LEU A 199 -0.15 12.31 -13.15
CA LEU A 199 0.57 11.40 -14.04
C LEU A 199 2.08 11.71 -14.12
N PRO A 200 2.52 12.98 -14.26
CA PRO A 200 3.95 13.29 -14.30
C PRO A 200 4.72 12.82 -13.06
N GLU A 201 4.12 12.91 -11.87
CA GLU A 201 4.74 12.40 -10.64
C GLU A 201 4.85 10.87 -10.64
N ALA A 202 3.83 10.18 -11.13
CA ALA A 202 3.86 8.72 -11.25
C ALA A 202 4.91 8.26 -12.26
N GLU A 203 5.00 8.94 -13.41
CA GLU A 203 6.00 8.66 -14.45
C GLU A 203 7.41 8.90 -13.95
N GLN A 204 7.65 9.98 -13.20
CA GLN A 204 8.97 10.25 -12.65
C GLN A 204 9.42 9.19 -11.64
N ALA A 205 8.56 8.81 -10.70
CA ALA A 205 8.89 7.72 -9.79
C ALA A 205 9.15 6.43 -10.57
N LEU A 206 8.29 6.06 -11.53
CA LEU A 206 8.46 4.86 -12.34
C LEU A 206 9.78 4.85 -13.13
N ALA A 207 10.21 6.01 -13.66
CA ALA A 207 11.45 6.11 -14.42
C ALA A 207 12.70 5.80 -13.58
N HIS A 208 12.67 6.03 -12.26
CA HIS A 208 13.72 5.59 -11.35
C HIS A 208 13.59 4.10 -10.98
N LEU A 209 12.39 3.53 -11.04
CA LEU A 209 12.16 2.10 -10.79
C LEU A 209 12.65 1.22 -11.94
N ALA A 210 12.52 1.69 -13.19
CA ALA A 210 12.67 0.92 -14.41
C ALA A 210 14.05 1.05 -15.09
N SER A 211 15.07 1.54 -14.39
CA SER A 211 16.33 2.01 -15.00
C SER A 211 16.95 1.10 -16.09
N PRO A 212 17.56 1.72 -17.12
CA PRO A 212 17.72 3.17 -17.29
C PRO A 212 16.50 3.85 -17.95
N PRO A 213 16.13 5.08 -17.54
CA PRO A 213 15.11 5.86 -18.24
C PRO A 213 15.62 6.30 -19.62
N GLY A 214 14.85 6.01 -20.68
CA GLY A 214 15.23 6.34 -22.06
C GLY A 214 15.11 7.82 -22.46
N ARG A 215 14.80 8.73 -21.53
CA ARG A 215 14.71 10.19 -21.76
C ARG A 215 14.82 11.00 -20.46
N ASP A 216 15.14 12.28 -20.61
CA ASP A 216 15.07 13.25 -19.51
C ASP A 216 13.63 13.44 -19.01
N LEU A 217 13.48 13.47 -17.69
CA LEU A 217 12.20 13.65 -17.01
C LEU A 217 11.97 15.13 -16.73
N PRO A 218 10.73 15.65 -16.89
CA PRO A 218 10.42 17.03 -16.57
C PRO A 218 10.60 17.28 -15.07
N PRO A 219 10.94 18.52 -14.65
CA PRO A 219 10.99 18.88 -13.24
C PRO A 219 9.61 18.73 -12.58
N LEU A 220 9.58 18.13 -11.39
CA LEU A 220 8.33 17.99 -10.63
C LEU A 220 7.80 19.37 -10.20
N PRO A 221 6.48 19.62 -10.30
CA PRO A 221 5.90 20.81 -9.69
C PRO A 221 6.21 20.83 -8.19
N GLN A 222 6.62 22.00 -7.69
CA GLN A 222 6.73 22.22 -6.26
C GLN A 222 5.32 22.26 -5.67
N ARG A 223 5.06 21.37 -4.70
CA ARG A 223 3.77 21.37 -4.01
C ARG A 223 3.80 22.34 -2.85
N ALA A 224 2.95 23.35 -2.92
CA ALA A 224 2.54 24.07 -1.72
C ALA A 224 1.86 23.08 -0.75
N PRO A 225 1.98 23.29 0.58
CA PRO A 225 1.21 22.51 1.53
C PRO A 225 -0.28 22.57 1.17
N ALA A 226 -0.96 21.44 1.19
CA ALA A 226 -2.38 21.37 0.91
C ALA A 226 -3.12 22.26 1.91
N ARG A 227 -3.53 23.47 1.49
CA ARG A 227 -4.55 24.22 2.20
C ARG A 227 -5.81 23.37 2.13
N GLY A 228 -6.46 23.16 3.28
CA GLY A 228 -7.56 22.22 3.43
C GLY A 228 -8.52 22.25 2.24
N ALA A 229 -8.91 21.07 1.77
CA ALA A 229 -9.89 20.90 0.72
C ALA A 229 -11.23 21.51 1.17
N SER A 230 -11.36 22.83 1.02
CA SER A 230 -12.61 23.54 1.21
C SER A 230 -13.46 23.26 -0.03
N ARG A 231 -14.59 22.61 0.25
CA ARG A 231 -15.83 22.56 -0.53
C ARG A 231 -15.70 22.30 -2.05
N SER A 232 -16.02 21.05 -2.39
CA SER A 232 -16.72 20.61 -3.61
C SER A 232 -16.95 21.67 -4.70
N ARG A 233 -16.22 21.57 -5.81
CA ARG A 233 -16.85 21.89 -7.10
C ARG A 233 -17.77 20.72 -7.42
N ARG A 234 -19.08 20.91 -7.25
CA ARG A 234 -20.09 20.02 -7.83
C ARG A 234 -19.81 19.94 -9.33
N CYS A 235 -19.35 18.78 -9.81
CA CYS A 235 -19.59 18.40 -11.19
C CYS A 235 -21.11 18.32 -11.36
N ARG A 236 -21.72 19.36 -11.95
CA ARG A 236 -23.04 19.21 -12.56
C ARG A 236 -22.84 18.39 -13.83
N SER A 237 -22.93 17.08 -13.73
CA SER A 237 -23.23 16.26 -14.90
C SER A 237 -24.74 16.21 -15.04
N SER A 238 -25.32 17.08 -15.87
CA SER A 238 -26.63 16.81 -16.45
C SER A 238 -26.47 15.69 -17.47
N ALA A 239 -26.53 14.45 -17.01
CA ALA A 239 -26.69 13.30 -17.89
C ALA A 239 -28.15 12.83 -17.76
N SER A 240 -29.01 13.36 -18.64
CA SER A 240 -30.31 12.77 -18.93
C SER A 240 -30.07 11.42 -19.60
N TRP A 241 -30.34 10.33 -18.88
CA TRP A 241 -30.36 8.99 -19.46
C TRP A 241 -31.67 8.78 -20.22
N THR A 242 -31.69 9.11 -21.50
CA THR A 242 -32.77 8.63 -22.39
C THR A 242 -32.50 7.17 -22.74
N ARG A 243 -33.46 6.30 -22.38
CA ARG A 243 -33.58 4.92 -22.87
C ARG A 243 -33.75 4.93 -24.40
N ALA A 244 -32.69 4.59 -25.15
CA ALA A 244 -32.82 4.04 -26.49
C ALA A 244 -31.50 3.40 -26.93
N GLY A 245 -31.55 2.17 -27.46
CA GLY A 245 -30.46 1.63 -28.27
C GLY A 245 -29.71 0.43 -27.70
N ALA A 246 -30.41 -0.63 -27.29
CA ALA A 246 -29.81 -1.95 -27.20
C ALA A 246 -29.49 -2.47 -28.62
N ARG A 247 -28.23 -2.36 -29.06
CA ARG A 247 -27.70 -3.16 -30.18
C ARG A 247 -26.50 -3.98 -29.71
N ARG A 248 -26.73 -5.29 -29.71
CA ARG A 248 -25.82 -6.44 -29.57
C ARG A 248 -24.35 -6.16 -29.91
N THR A 249 -23.49 -6.27 -28.90
CA THR A 249 -22.13 -6.81 -29.06
C THR A 249 -21.99 -8.02 -28.13
N ARG A 250 -21.58 -9.15 -28.68
CA ARG A 250 -21.44 -10.44 -27.97
C ARG A 250 -20.18 -10.41 -27.08
N PRO A 251 -20.24 -10.78 -25.78
CA PRO A 251 -19.02 -10.89 -24.97
C PRO A 251 -18.51 -12.33 -24.93
N ARG A 252 -17.31 -12.55 -25.48
CA ARG A 252 -16.50 -13.79 -25.37
C ARG A 252 -15.92 -14.03 -23.96
N TRP A 253 -16.43 -13.32 -22.95
CA TRP A 253 -15.93 -13.29 -21.57
C TRP A 253 -16.82 -14.02 -20.55
N SER A 254 -18.03 -14.42 -20.93
CA SER A 254 -18.96 -15.09 -20.00
C SER A 254 -18.62 -16.56 -19.72
N THR A 255 -17.87 -17.20 -20.62
CA THR A 255 -17.55 -18.64 -20.54
C THR A 255 -16.39 -18.95 -19.60
N SER A 256 -15.40 -18.05 -19.50
CA SER A 256 -14.24 -18.23 -18.60
C SER A 256 -14.64 -18.05 -17.13
N TRP A 257 -15.48 -17.05 -16.83
CA TRP A 257 -16.04 -16.85 -15.49
C TRP A 257 -16.92 -18.01 -15.03
N ARG A 258 -17.76 -18.57 -15.91
CA ARG A 258 -18.58 -19.75 -15.56
C ARG A 258 -17.73 -21.01 -15.35
N ARG A 259 -16.62 -21.19 -16.08
CA ARG A 259 -15.69 -22.31 -15.85
C ARG A 259 -14.96 -22.18 -14.51
N ALA A 260 -14.43 -21.00 -14.19
CA ALA A 260 -13.79 -20.75 -12.90
C ALA A 260 -14.76 -20.94 -11.72
N SER A 261 -16.02 -20.51 -11.89
CA SER A 261 -17.08 -20.68 -10.88
C SER A 261 -17.50 -22.14 -10.66
N ARG A 262 -17.41 -22.99 -11.69
CA ARG A 262 -17.71 -24.43 -11.60
C ARG A 262 -16.56 -25.21 -10.97
N SER A 263 -15.31 -24.87 -11.29
CA SER A 263 -14.13 -25.49 -10.67
C SER A 263 -14.00 -25.19 -9.18
N ALA A 264 -14.36 -23.97 -8.74
CA ALA A 264 -14.39 -23.63 -7.31
C ALA A 264 -15.44 -24.45 -6.53
N ARG A 265 -16.61 -24.75 -7.13
CA ARG A 265 -17.64 -25.59 -6.51
C ARG A 265 -17.25 -27.07 -6.47
N SER A 266 -16.52 -27.57 -7.46
CA SER A 266 -16.04 -28.97 -7.44
C SER A 266 -14.91 -29.22 -6.44
N ILE A 267 -14.11 -28.20 -6.11
CA ILE A 267 -13.08 -28.28 -5.06
C ILE A 267 -13.74 -28.32 -3.67
N SER A 268 -14.75 -27.47 -3.44
CA SER A 268 -15.55 -27.51 -2.19
C SER A 268 -16.34 -28.81 -1.99
N ALA A 269 -16.68 -29.53 -3.07
CA ALA A 269 -17.40 -30.80 -3.00
C ALA A 269 -16.51 -32.03 -2.78
N ARG A 270 -15.17 -31.90 -2.87
CA ARG A 270 -14.20 -33.00 -2.72
C ARG A 270 -13.41 -32.97 -1.40
N SER A 271 -13.71 -32.05 -0.49
CA SER A 271 -13.17 -32.08 0.86
C SER A 271 -13.84 -33.21 1.66
N PRO A 272 -13.09 -34.13 2.28
CA PRO A 272 -13.69 -35.15 3.14
C PRO A 272 -14.34 -34.47 4.35
N ARG A 273 -15.58 -34.85 4.66
CA ARG A 273 -16.29 -34.40 5.86
C ARG A 273 -15.42 -34.73 7.09
N PRO A 274 -15.31 -33.84 8.09
CA PRO A 274 -14.60 -34.17 9.33
C PRO A 274 -15.34 -35.33 10.00
N ARG A 275 -14.63 -36.43 10.28
CA ARG A 275 -15.14 -37.52 11.11
C ARG A 275 -15.48 -36.95 12.49
N ARG A 276 -16.69 -37.22 12.97
CA ARG A 276 -17.06 -36.95 14.37
C ARG A 276 -16.09 -37.70 15.27
N CYS A 277 -15.23 -36.97 15.97
CA CYS A 277 -14.44 -37.51 17.06
C CYS A 277 -15.35 -37.55 18.28
N SER A 278 -15.80 -38.74 18.69
CA SER A 278 -16.45 -38.92 19.98
C SER A 278 -15.38 -38.94 21.07
N THR A 279 -15.03 -37.78 21.61
CA THR A 279 -14.25 -37.71 22.84
C THR A 279 -15.16 -38.02 24.02
N ARG A 280 -14.99 -39.22 24.60
CA ARG A 280 -15.41 -39.49 25.97
C ARG A 280 -14.66 -38.50 26.87
N VAL A 281 -15.41 -37.69 27.59
CA VAL A 281 -14.90 -36.86 28.69
C VAL A 281 -14.37 -37.81 29.77
N ARG A 282 -13.05 -37.89 29.94
CA ARG A 282 -12.44 -38.37 31.19
C ARG A 282 -12.13 -37.12 32.01
N SER A 283 -12.82 -36.98 33.13
CA SER A 283 -12.57 -35.99 34.17
C SER A 283 -11.14 -36.12 34.70
N TRP A 284 -10.43 -35.00 34.78
CA TRP A 284 -9.20 -34.85 35.56
C TRP A 284 -9.49 -34.01 36.81
N PRO A 285 -8.92 -34.35 37.97
CA PRO A 285 -9.26 -33.71 39.23
C PRO A 285 -8.67 -32.31 39.35
N SER A 286 -9.47 -31.42 39.96
CA SER A 286 -9.18 -30.03 40.29
C SER A 286 -8.01 -29.91 41.28
N ALA A 287 -6.95 -29.20 40.89
CA ALA A 287 -5.93 -28.70 41.81
C ALA A 287 -6.24 -27.25 42.19
N THR A 288 -6.64 -27.04 43.44
CA THR A 288 -6.72 -25.73 44.10
C THR A 288 -5.33 -25.16 44.37
N PRO A 289 -5.07 -23.85 44.17
CA PRO A 289 -3.83 -23.24 44.65
C PRO A 289 -3.96 -22.87 46.14
N ARG A 290 -3.11 -23.47 46.99
CA ARG A 290 -2.86 -22.98 48.34
C ARG A 290 -1.86 -21.81 48.26
N TRP A 291 -2.29 -20.65 48.74
CA TRP A 291 -1.40 -19.55 49.10
C TRP A 291 -0.66 -19.90 50.39
N GLY A 292 0.66 -19.77 50.38
CA GLY A 292 1.53 -19.90 51.55
C GLY A 292 2.42 -18.66 51.65
N ALA A 293 2.31 -17.97 52.78
CA ALA A 293 2.98 -16.73 53.10
C ALA A 293 4.46 -16.87 53.48
N LEU A 294 5.19 -15.78 53.25
CA LEU A 294 6.39 -15.25 53.91
C LEU A 294 6.96 -16.00 55.13
N SER A 295 8.28 -16.20 55.15
CA SER A 295 9.14 -15.70 56.24
C SER A 295 10.65 -15.75 55.89
N THR A 296 11.29 -14.64 56.24
CA THR A 296 12.72 -14.35 56.43
C THR A 296 13.61 -15.46 56.97
N SER A 297 14.84 -15.56 56.46
CA SER A 297 16.14 -15.48 57.18
C SER A 297 17.28 -15.43 56.15
#